data_AF-A0A7J4S1C5-F1
#
_entry.id   AF-A0A7J4S1C5-F1
#
_cell.length_a   1.000
_cell.length_b   1.000
_cell.length_c   1.000
_cell.angle_alpha   90.00
_cell.angle_beta   90.00
_cell.angle_gamma   90.00
#
_symmetry.space_group_name_H-M   'P 1'
#
loop_
_entity.id
_entity.type
_entity.pdbx_description
1 polymer ?
#
loop_
_entity_poly.entity_id
_entity_poly.type
_entity_poly.pdbx_seq_one_letter_code
_entity_poly.pdbx_strand_id
1 'polypeptide(L)' 'RWLAPKFPVSTTQFKLALSDLVRQEVLNPYPGLRESTGGLVSQAETTILVEENGCTPTAAVK' A
#
# COMPACT_ATOMS: atom_id res chain seq x y z
N ARG A 1 8.76 -6.06 3.76
CA ARG A 1 9.54 -6.47 2.57
C ARG A 1 10.64 -5.48 2.24
N TRP A 2 10.33 -4.26 1.79
CA TRP A 2 11.36 -3.30 1.35
C TRP A 2 12.28 -2.76 2.46
N LEU A 3 11.74 -2.63 3.67
CA LEU A 3 12.50 -2.12 4.81
C LEU A 3 13.36 -3.19 5.49
N ALA A 4 12.98 -4.47 5.40
CA ALA A 4 13.66 -5.54 6.14
C ALA A 4 15.18 -5.64 5.83
N PRO A 5 15.65 -5.50 4.56
CA PRO A 5 17.08 -5.48 4.27
C PRO A 5 17.84 -4.27 4.83
N LYS A 6 17.15 -3.18 5.17
CA LYS A 6 17.76 -1.94 5.69
C LYS A 6 18.02 -1.99 7.19
N PHE A 7 17.45 -2.97 7.90
CA PHE A 7 17.57 -3.11 9.34
C PHE A 7 18.08 -4.52 9.66
N PRO A 8 19.37 -4.69 10.00
CA PRO A 8 19.96 -5.97 10.34
C PRO A 8 19.55 -6.42 11.76
N VAL A 9 18.26 -6.58 11.99
CA VAL A 9 17.65 -7.02 13.25
C VAL A 9 16.80 -8.26 13.02
N SER A 10 16.43 -8.95 14.10
CA SER A 10 15.51 -10.09 13.96
C SER A 10 14.15 -9.65 13.42
N THR A 11 13.48 -10.52 12.67
CA THR A 11 12.11 -10.28 12.16
C THR A 11 11.14 -9.89 13.27
N THR A 12 11.30 -10.47 14.46
CA THR A 12 10.46 -10.15 15.63
C THR A 12 10.69 -8.73 16.11
N GLN A 13 11.95 -8.31 16.31
CA GLN A 13 12.28 -6.93 16.69
C GLN A 13 11.79 -5.93 15.65
N PHE A 14 11.97 -6.23 14.36
CA PHE A 14 11.48 -5.38 13.28
C PHE A 14 9.96 -5.19 13.32
N LYS A 15 9.21 -6.28 13.52
CA LYS A 15 7.74 -6.23 13.62
C LYS A 15 7.27 -5.47 14.86
N LEU A 16 7.94 -5.65 16.00
CA LEU A 16 7.63 -4.92 17.23
C LEU A 16 7.83 -3.41 17.04
N ALA A 17 8.95 -3.00 16.45
CA ALA A 17 9.21 -1.60 16.15
C ALA A 17 8.15 -0.99 15.21
N LEU A 18 7.77 -1.69 14.14
CA LEU A 18 6.68 -1.22 13.27
C LEU A 18 5.34 -1.12 14.01
N SER A 19 5.04 -2.06 14.89
CA SER A 19 3.79 -2.06 15.66
C SER A 19 3.74 -0.90 16.65
N ASP A 20 4.88 -0.54 17.24
CA ASP A 20 5.00 0.62 18.12
C ASP A 20 4.78 1.93 17.37
N LEU A 21 5.37 2.09 16.18
CA LEU A 21 5.14 3.26 15.32
C LEU A 21 3.68 3.39 14.85
N VAL A 22 3.00 2.26 14.60
CA VAL A 22 1.56 2.26 14.31
C VAL A 22 0.75 2.68 15.53
N ARG A 23 1.09 2.19 16.72
CA ARG A 23 0.43 2.58 17.98
C ARG A 23 0.60 4.07 18.30
N GLN A 24 1.75 4.63 17.92
CA GLN A 24 2.05 6.05 18.07
C GLN A 24 1.47 6.91 16.94
N GLU A 25 0.68 6.34 16.02
CA GLU A 25 0.06 7.03 14.88
C GLU A 25 1.06 7.67 13.90
N VAL A 26 2.34 7.28 13.97
CA VAL A 26 3.38 7.69 13.03
C VAL A 26 3.18 6.99 11.68
N LEU A 27 2.70 5.73 11.72
CA LEU A 27 2.44 4.93 10.54
C LEU A 27 0.99 4.45 10.51
N ASN A 28 0.37 4.51 9.32
CA ASN A 28 -0.95 3.94 9.08
C ASN A 28 -0.82 2.53 8.47
N PRO A 29 -1.43 1.49 9.08
CA PRO A 29 -1.42 0.15 8.51
C PRO A 29 -2.42 0.05 7.35
N TYR A 30 -2.01 -0.58 6.25
CA TYR A 30 -2.88 -0.94 5.13
C TYR A 30 -2.99 -2.47 5.04
N PRO A 31 -3.95 -3.10 5.75
CA PRO A 31 -4.15 -4.54 5.69
C PRO A 31 -4.67 -4.96 4.30
N GLY A 32 -4.44 -6.23 3.94
CA GLY A 32 -5.03 -6.79 2.72
C GLY A 32 -6.56 -6.78 2.80
N LEU A 33 -7.22 -6.23 1.78
CA LEU A 33 -8.68 -6.24 1.67
C LEU A 33 -9.12 -7.55 1.03
N ARG A 34 -10.00 -8.29 1.71
CA ARG A 34 -10.56 -9.57 1.21
C ARG A 34 -12.00 -9.36 0.77
N GLU A 35 -12.38 -10.02 -0.32
CA GLU A 35 -13.78 -10.11 -0.72
C GLU A 35 -14.55 -10.92 0.34
N SER A 36 -15.71 -10.40 0.75
CA SER A 36 -16.50 -10.89 1.88
C SER A 36 -17.13 -12.27 1.69
N THR A 37 -17.45 -12.64 0.45
CA THR A 37 -18.15 -13.88 0.09
C THR A 37 -17.20 -14.96 -0.47
N GLY A 38 -15.90 -14.68 -0.53
CA GLY A 38 -14.90 -15.58 -1.13
C GLY A 38 -14.91 -15.57 -2.67
N GLY A 39 -15.54 -14.56 -3.27
CA GLY A 39 -15.55 -14.36 -4.71
C GLY A 39 -14.18 -14.01 -5.28
N LEU A 40 -14.01 -14.29 -6.56
CA LEU A 40 -12.83 -13.85 -7.31
C LEU A 40 -12.89 -12.35 -7.57
N VAL A 41 -11.75 -11.68 -7.43
CA VAL A 41 -11.61 -10.24 -7.66
C VAL A 41 -10.75 -10.01 -8.91
N SER A 42 -11.20 -9.09 -9.77
CA SER A 42 -10.44 -8.56 -10.91
C SER A 42 -10.35 -7.04 -10.79
N GLN A 43 -9.25 -6.44 -11.26
CA GLN A 43 -9.00 -5.00 -11.15
C GLN A 43 -8.34 -4.48 -12.44
N ALA A 44 -8.76 -3.27 -12.87
CA ALA A 44 -8.05 -2.42 -13.80
C ALA A 44 -7.92 -1.03 -13.18
N GLU A 45 -6.76 -0.38 -13.32
CA GLU A 45 -6.48 0.92 -12.73
C GLU A 45 -5.87 1.86 -13.78
N THR A 46 -6.30 3.13 -13.78
CA THR A 46 -5.75 4.18 -14.63
C THR A 46 -5.77 5.50 -13.87
N THR A 47 -4.66 6.22 -13.90
CA THR A 47 -4.55 7.56 -13.33
C THR A 47 -4.83 8.59 -14.44
N ILE A 48 -5.61 9.63 -14.11
CA ILE A 48 -6.03 10.67 -15.05
C ILE A 48 -5.75 12.07 -14.50
N LEU A 49 -5.50 13.02 -15.40
CA LEU A 49 -5.56 14.45 -15.12
C LEU A 49 -6.91 14.98 -15.59
N VAL A 50 -7.64 15.66 -14.71
CA VAL A 50 -8.94 16.26 -15.04
C VAL A 50 -8.70 17.63 -15.68
N GLU A 51 -9.40 17.88 -16.78
CA GLU A 51 -9.31 19.10 -17.60
C GLU A 51 -10.70 19.71 -17.82
N GLU A 52 -10.78 20.95 -18.30
CA GLU A 52 -12.05 21.67 -18.49
C GLU A 52 -13.09 20.89 -19.31
N ASN A 53 -12.63 20.16 -20.34
CA ASN A 53 -13.50 19.44 -21.28
C ASN A 53 -13.28 17.91 -21.28
N GLY A 54 -12.64 17.36 -20.26
CA GLY A 54 -12.40 15.92 -20.21
C GLY A 54 -11.31 15.50 -19.24
N CYS A 55 -10.60 14.42 -19.59
CA CYS A 55 -9.45 13.97 -18.83
C CYS A 55 -8.40 13.32 -19.75
N THR A 56 -7.15 13.44 -19.34
CA THR A 56 -6.01 12.84 -20.02
C THR A 56 -5.43 11.72 -19.15
N PRO A 57 -5.36 10.47 -19.63
CA PRO A 57 -4.67 9.40 -18.92
C PRO A 57 -3.19 9.74 -18.75
N THR A 58 -2.68 9.68 -17.52
CA THR A 58 -1.24 9.75 -17.31
C THR A 58 -0.63 8.40 -17.64
N ALA A 59 0.40 8.38 -18.49
CA ALA A 59 1.13 7.14 -18.74
C ALA A 59 1.74 6.63 -17.43
N ALA A 60 1.48 5.36 -17.09
CA ALA A 60 2.24 4.68 -16.06
C ALA A 60 3.71 4.65 -16.50
N VAL A 61 4.61 5.17 -15.66
CA VAL A 61 6.05 4.91 -15.83
C VAL A 61 6.22 3.39 -15.79
N LYS A 62 6.58 2.80 -16.94
CA LYS A 62 6.95 1.38 -17.02
C LYS A 62 8.23 1.11 -16.25
#